data_AF-A0A7W1HPX1-F1
#
_entry.id   AF-A0A7W1HPX1-F1
#
_cell.length_a   1.000
_cell.length_b   1.000
_cell.length_c   1.000
_cell.angle_alpha   90.00
_cell.angle_beta   90.00
_cell.angle_gamma   90.00
#
_symmetry.space_group_name_H-M   'P 1'
#
loop_
_entity.id
_entity.type
_entity.pdbx_description
1 polymer ?
#
loop_
_entity_poly.entity_id
_entity_poly.type
_entity_poly.pdbx_seq_one_letter_code
_entity_poly.pdbx_strand_id
1 'polypeptide(L)' 'FRNVKSNTKAAFLVDDVLPPWRPRSVMVQGQAEALEASAGGGGEDSGAMIRITPDKIVSWGLEASEG' A
#
# COMPACT_ATOMS: atom_id res chain seq x y z
N PHE A 1 -2.90 -6.97 -11.65
CA PHE A 1 -2.14 -8.13 -12.13
C PHE A 1 -1.31 -7.87 -13.38
N ARG A 2 -1.89 -7.72 -14.58
CA ARG A 2 -1.10 -7.57 -15.84
C ARG A 2 0.01 -6.52 -15.77
N ASN A 3 -0.30 -5.30 -15.31
CA ASN A 3 0.68 -4.21 -15.28
C ASN A 3 1.86 -4.52 -14.36
N VAL A 4 1.59 -5.03 -13.15
CA VAL A 4 2.62 -5.46 -12.18
C VAL A 4 3.50 -6.57 -12.77
N LYS A 5 2.94 -7.49 -13.55
CA LYS A 5 3.71 -8.54 -14.25
C LYS A 5 4.63 -7.97 -15.35
N SER A 6 4.29 -6.84 -15.94
CA SER A 6 5.09 -6.19 -17.00
C SER A 6 6.04 -5.10 -16.49
N ASN A 7 5.72 -4.48 -15.35
CA ASN A 7 6.46 -3.40 -14.74
C ASN A 7 6.22 -3.46 -13.22
N THR A 8 7.28 -3.73 -12.48
CA THR A 8 7.23 -3.91 -11.03
C THR A 8 7.10 -2.59 -10.26
N LYS A 9 7.23 -1.43 -10.89
CA LYS A 9 7.11 -0.15 -10.17
C LYS A 9 5.67 0.15 -9.79
N ALA A 10 5.40 0.37 -8.51
CA ALA A 10 4.09 0.75 -8.01
C ALA A 10 4.15 1.91 -6.99
N ALA A 11 3.03 2.62 -6.88
CA ALA A 11 2.76 3.59 -5.82
C ALA A 11 1.36 3.31 -5.23
N PHE A 12 1.26 3.36 -3.90
CA PHE A 12 0.04 3.18 -3.12
C PHE A 12 -0.15 4.39 -2.20
N LEU A 13 -1.33 5.01 -2.24
CA LEU A 13 -1.66 6.21 -1.48
C LEU A 13 -2.83 5.91 -0.56
N VAL A 14 -2.69 6.29 0.70
CA VAL A 14 -3.80 6.36 1.66
C VAL A 14 -3.88 7.81 2.14
N ASP A 15 -5.05 8.42 2.03
CA ASP A 15 -5.30 9.78 2.50
C ASP A 15 -6.71 9.89 3.09
N ASP A 16 -6.86 10.85 3.99
CA ASP A 16 -8.15 11.29 4.52
C ASP A 16 -8.06 12.78 4.93
N VAL A 17 -9.21 13.34 5.30
CA VAL A 17 -9.32 14.71 5.81
C VAL A 17 -10.13 14.67 7.10
N LEU A 18 -9.48 14.97 8.23
CA LEU A 18 -10.16 15.02 9.53
C LEU A 18 -10.76 16.42 9.79
N PRO A 19 -11.89 16.52 10.50
CA PRO A 19 -12.38 17.81 11.00
C PRO A 19 -11.50 18.38 12.12
N PRO A 20 -11.33 19.71 12.22
CA PRO A 20 -11.62 20.72 11.19
C PRO A 20 -10.47 20.79 10.17
N TRP A 21 -10.75 20.55 8.88
CA TRP A 21 -9.79 20.58 7.74
C TRP A 21 -8.33 20.25 8.09
N ARG A 22 -8.06 18.97 8.39
CA ARG A 22 -6.71 18.43 8.59
C ARG A 22 -6.45 17.31 7.59
N PRO A 23 -6.08 17.65 6.34
CA PRO A 23 -5.67 16.64 5.38
C PRO A 23 -4.41 15.92 5.87
N ARG A 24 -4.30 14.62 5.60
CA ARG A 24 -3.11 13.82 5.91
C ARG A 24 -3.00 12.65 4.94
N SER A 25 -1.79 12.14 4.77
CA SER A 25 -1.56 11.04 3.83
C SER A 25 -0.29 10.24 4.10
N VAL A 26 -0.29 9.01 3.61
CA VAL A 26 0.88 8.14 3.44
C VAL A 26 0.96 7.68 1.99
N MET A 27 2.09 7.93 1.36
CA MET A 27 2.46 7.37 0.07
C MET A 27 3.56 6.32 0.25
N VAL A 28 3.34 5.14 -0.33
CA VAL A 28 4.34 4.07 -0.44
C VAL A 28 4.67 3.88 -1.91
N GLN A 29 5.96 3.93 -2.25
CA GLN A 29 6.48 3.60 -3.56
C GLN A 29 7.45 2.43 -3.44
N GLY A 30 7.42 1.51 -4.40
CA GLY A 30 8.33 0.37 -4.36
C GLY A 30 8.13 -0.63 -5.49
N GLN A 31 8.68 -1.82 -5.27
CA GLN A 31 8.54 -2.96 -6.16
C GLN A 31 7.28 -3.76 -5.82
N ALA A 32 6.50 -4.10 -6.84
CA ALA A 32 5.28 -4.87 -6.73
C ALA A 32 5.45 -6.27 -7.33
N GLU A 33 4.89 -7.26 -6.64
CA GLU A 33 4.83 -8.66 -7.03
C GLU A 33 3.37 -9.09 -7.12
N ALA A 34 2.99 -9.74 -8.23
CA ALA A 34 1.68 -10.34 -8.40
C ALA A 34 1.72 -11.78 -7.87
N LEU A 35 1.07 -12.03 -6.74
CA LEU A 35 0.92 -13.33 -6.11
C LEU A 35 -0.40 -13.94 -6.55
N GLU A 36 -0.34 -15.08 -7.23
CA GLU A 36 -1.54 -15.87 -7.54
C GLU A 36 -2.05 -16.56 -6.27
N ALA A 37 -3.34 -16.89 -6.23
CA ALA A 37 -3.92 -17.59 -5.09
C ALA A 37 -3.18 -18.93 -4.85
N SER A 38 -2.78 -19.20 -3.61
CA SER A 38 -2.19 -20.49 -3.24
C SER A 38 -3.29 -21.55 -3.18
N ALA A 39 -3.11 -22.67 -3.88
CA ALA A 39 -4.03 -23.81 -3.81
C ALA A 39 -3.95 -24.60 -2.49
N GLY A 40 -3.15 -24.17 -1.51
CA GLY A 40 -3.15 -24.80 -0.19
C GLY A 40 -2.14 -24.25 0.81
N GLY A 41 -2.57 -24.15 2.06
CA GLY A 41 -1.68 -24.44 3.20
C GLY A 41 -1.38 -23.33 4.21
N GLY A 42 -2.10 -22.21 4.25
CA GLY A 42 -1.90 -21.26 5.36
C GLY A 42 -2.84 -20.07 5.36
N GLY A 43 -3.88 -20.14 6.20
CA GLY A 43 -4.89 -19.08 6.37
C GLY A 43 -5.86 -19.00 5.19
N GLU A 44 -7.11 -18.58 5.45
CA GLU A 44 -8.22 -18.45 4.48
C GLU A 44 -7.75 -18.09 3.08
N ASP A 45 -8.23 -18.82 2.06
CA ASP A 45 -8.07 -18.58 0.61
C ASP A 45 -7.57 -17.17 0.30
N SER A 46 -6.24 -16.99 0.33
CA SER A 46 -5.66 -15.70 0.01
C SER A 46 -5.76 -15.57 -1.50
N GLY A 47 -6.87 -15.00 -1.95
CA GLY A 47 -7.11 -14.65 -3.33
C GLY A 47 -5.93 -13.86 -3.90
N ALA A 48 -5.86 -13.77 -5.22
CA ALA A 48 -4.74 -13.13 -5.90
C ALA A 48 -4.39 -11.76 -5.27
N MET A 49 -3.14 -11.59 -4.84
CA MET A 49 -2.64 -10.39 -4.13
C MET A 49 -1.55 -9.65 -4.92
N ILE A 50 -1.45 -8.33 -4.72
CA ILE A 50 -0.28 -7.56 -5.12
C ILE A 50 0.50 -7.19 -3.86
N ARG A 51 1.70 -7.74 -3.71
CA ARG A 51 2.61 -7.39 -2.61
C ARG A 51 3.48 -6.23 -3.04
N ILE A 52 3.61 -5.19 -2.22
CA ILE A 52 4.50 -4.05 -2.46
C ILE A 52 5.62 -4.09 -1.42
N THR A 53 6.87 -4.18 -1.88
CA THR A 53 8.08 -3.99 -1.07
C THR A 53 8.49 -2.52 -1.15
N PRO A 54 8.40 -1.74 -0.06
CA PRO A 54 8.67 -0.30 -0.11
C PRO A 54 10.14 0.04 -0.39
N ASP A 55 10.36 0.94 -1.35
CA ASP A 55 11.65 1.62 -1.59
C ASP A 55 11.63 3.04 -0.98
N LYS A 56 10.46 3.69 -0.96
CA LYS A 56 10.25 5.04 -0.44
C LYS A 56 8.88 5.16 0.23
N ILE A 57 8.87 5.78 1.40
CA ILE A 57 7.64 6.12 2.13
C ILE A 57 7.67 7.63 2.41
N VAL A 58 6.57 8.31 2.11
CA VAL A 58 6.38 9.74 2.40
C VAL A 58 5.08 9.90 3.16
N SER A 59 5.11 10.55 4.31
CA SER A 59 3.91 10.91 5.06
C SER A 59 3.89 12.39 5.37
N TRP A 60 2.70 12.94 5.49
CA TRP A 60 2.48 14.31 5.94
C TRP A 60 1.13 14.39 6.66
N GLY A 61 0.99 15.35 7.59
CA GLY A 61 -0.24 15.52 8.39
C GLY A 61 -0.50 14.42 9.43
N LEU A 62 0.48 13.53 9.69
CA LEU A 62 0.38 12.46 10.69
C LEU A 62 1.02 12.79 12.05
N GLU A 63 1.57 14.00 12.20
CA GLU A 63 2.21 14.42 13.45
C GLU A 63 1.22 14.34 14.61
N ALA A 64 1.68 13.79 15.74
CA ALA A 64 0.89 13.81 16.97
C ALA A 64 0.65 15.26 17.37
N SER A 65 -0.59 15.57 17.78
CA SER A 65 -0.82 16.83 18.48
C SER A 65 -0.13 16.68 19.83
N GLU A 66 0.92 17.44 20.12
CA GLU A 66 1.45 17.53 21.48
C GLU A 66 0.30 18.01 22.38
N GLY A 67 -0.08 17.16 23.34
CA GLY A 67 -1.08 17.48 24.35
C GLY A 67 -0.47 18.16 25.56
#